data_AF-A0A2J7PY13-F1
#
_entry.id   AF-A0A2J7PY13-F1
#
_cell.length_a   1.000
_cell.length_b   1.000
_cell.length_c   1.000
_cell.angle_alpha   90.00
_cell.angle_beta   90.00
_cell.angle_gamma   90.00
#
_symmetry.space_group_name_H-M   'P 1'
#
loop_
_entity.id
_entity.type
_entity.pdbx_description
1 polymer ?
#
loop_
_entity_poly.entity_id
_entity_poly.type
_entity_poly.pdbx_seq_one_letter_code
_entity_poly.pdbx_strand_id
1 'polypeptide(L)'
;MGTQKPVEWVSALITRFEEQLPCCTGPQNTRSRVNEEQNKKCLIQISRHRFSLVISGLTKILQRVNEMFLSVVSGPRPHGPDMERNCYESLLIVLDTLEKCLSNQPKDAARFDEAMNVKLLLREICQFIDVPNDNPTVLQLKNLASRVLFALSLNFFNAVFNRISGRLQELSACNEENPDCSDIELIQHINVDVDRLIRLLNESIQKFRLLKKSAHLVLITSLEKAIWNWMDTYPHEFADLQKRHNEELAKCCEGLFDILDSFADNKKGRAAVWPLQMMLLILSPVSIMLFV
;
A
#
# COMPACT_ATOMS: atom_id res chain seq x y z
N MET A 1 4.09 4.66 -39.66
CA MET A 1 3.07 5.66 -39.22
C MET A 1 1.77 5.03 -38.67
N GLY A 2 1.80 3.78 -38.15
CA GLY A 2 0.57 3.06 -37.73
C GLY A 2 0.32 2.93 -36.22
N THR A 3 1.28 3.32 -35.36
CA THR A 3 1.26 3.07 -33.90
C THR A 3 0.89 4.29 -33.05
N GLN A 4 0.73 5.47 -33.65
CA GLN A 4 0.56 6.75 -32.94
C GLN A 4 -0.90 7.01 -32.55
N LYS A 5 -1.85 6.66 -33.43
CA LYS A 5 -3.30 6.84 -33.22
C LYS A 5 -3.85 6.18 -31.94
N PRO A 6 -3.43 4.95 -31.57
CA PRO A 6 -3.88 4.32 -30.32
C PRO A 6 -3.37 5.03 -29.06
N VAL A 7 -2.16 5.59 -29.08
CA VAL A 7 -1.58 6.30 -27.93
C VAL A 7 -2.29 7.63 -27.73
N GLU A 8 -2.50 8.38 -28.80
CA GLU A 8 -3.23 9.66 -28.79
C GLU A 8 -4.65 9.51 -28.25
N TRP A 9 -5.34 8.42 -28.62
CA TRP A 9 -6.69 8.16 -28.12
C TRP A 9 -6.73 7.87 -26.62
N VAL A 10 -5.78 7.08 -26.10
CA VAL A 10 -5.68 6.83 -24.66
C VAL A 10 -5.34 8.11 -23.90
N SER A 11 -4.41 8.92 -24.42
CA SER A 11 -4.10 10.23 -23.85
C SER A 11 -5.32 11.16 -23.83
N ALA A 12 -6.09 11.22 -24.92
CA ALA A 12 -7.31 12.01 -24.99
C ALA A 12 -8.38 11.53 -23.99
N LEU A 13 -8.50 10.22 -23.78
CA LEU A 13 -9.40 9.67 -22.77
C LEU A 13 -8.96 10.04 -21.34
N ILE A 14 -7.66 9.98 -21.04
CA ILE A 14 -7.09 10.39 -19.75
C ILE A 14 -7.38 11.89 -19.52
N THR A 15 -7.16 12.74 -20.51
CA THR A 15 -7.47 14.18 -20.43
C THR A 15 -8.96 14.41 -20.18
N ARG A 16 -9.85 13.74 -20.90
CA ARG A 16 -11.31 13.86 -20.68
C ARG A 16 -11.74 13.39 -19.30
N PHE A 17 -11.11 12.35 -18.78
CA PHE A 17 -11.37 11.88 -17.43
C PHE A 17 -10.97 12.93 -16.39
N GLU A 18 -9.79 13.52 -16.53
CA GLU A 18 -9.32 14.61 -15.66
C GLU A 18 -10.22 15.86 -15.73
N GLU A 19 -10.55 16.32 -16.94
CA GLU A 19 -11.40 17.49 -17.15
C GLU A 19 -12.81 17.33 -16.57
N GLN A 20 -13.27 16.10 -16.35
CA GLN A 20 -14.58 15.79 -15.78
C GLN A 20 -14.57 15.61 -14.27
N LEU A 21 -13.42 15.64 -13.62
CA LEU A 21 -13.34 15.53 -12.17
C LEU A 21 -14.07 16.70 -11.48
N PRO A 22 -14.69 16.47 -10.32
CA PRO A 22 -15.38 17.52 -9.56
C PRO A 22 -14.52 18.78 -9.31
N CYS A 23 -13.20 18.63 -9.11
CA CYS A 23 -12.29 19.77 -8.91
C CYS A 23 -12.16 20.68 -10.14
N CYS A 24 -12.40 20.18 -11.35
CA CYS A 24 -12.33 20.95 -12.60
C CYS A 24 -13.68 21.52 -13.05
N THR A 25 -14.77 20.85 -12.70
CA THR A 25 -16.12 21.12 -13.22
C THR A 25 -17.07 21.78 -12.23
N GLY A 26 -16.80 21.67 -10.93
CA GLY A 26 -17.70 22.12 -9.88
C GLY A 26 -18.91 21.16 -9.70
N PRO A 27 -20.08 21.67 -9.26
CA PRO A 27 -21.26 20.85 -8.95
C PRO A 27 -21.71 19.99 -10.13
N GLN A 28 -21.66 18.68 -9.94
CA GLN A 28 -21.99 17.68 -10.96
C GLN A 28 -23.51 17.51 -11.13
N ASN A 29 -23.98 17.49 -12.38
CA ASN A 29 -25.35 17.11 -12.73
C ASN A 29 -25.44 15.62 -13.11
N THR A 30 -26.65 15.08 -13.30
CA THR A 30 -26.84 13.65 -13.60
C THR A 30 -26.06 13.20 -14.83
N ARG A 31 -25.99 14.04 -15.87
CA ARG A 31 -25.29 13.72 -17.12
C ARG A 31 -23.78 13.69 -16.94
N SER A 32 -23.21 14.63 -16.20
CA SER A 32 -21.76 14.68 -15.96
C SER A 32 -21.30 13.47 -15.16
N ARG A 33 -22.07 13.03 -14.15
CA ARG A 33 -21.80 11.78 -13.40
C ARG A 33 -21.80 10.52 -14.26
N VAL A 34 -22.75 10.42 -15.20
CA VAL A 34 -22.81 9.27 -16.13
C VAL A 34 -21.59 9.26 -17.05
N ASN A 35 -21.19 10.43 -17.56
CA ASN A 35 -20.01 10.54 -18.42
C ASN A 35 -18.71 10.19 -17.68
N GLU A 36 -18.56 10.66 -16.43
CA GLU A 36 -17.42 10.36 -15.57
C GLU A 36 -17.30 8.85 -15.35
N GLU A 37 -18.38 8.18 -14.95
CA GLU A 37 -18.41 6.73 -14.72
C GLU A 37 -18.14 5.95 -16.02
N GLN A 38 -18.61 6.45 -17.17
CA GLN A 38 -18.30 5.85 -18.46
C GLN A 38 -16.81 5.97 -18.80
N ASN A 39 -16.21 7.15 -18.61
CA ASN A 39 -14.77 7.36 -18.86
C ASN A 39 -13.91 6.50 -17.95
N LYS A 40 -14.29 6.40 -16.67
CA LYS A 40 -13.67 5.51 -15.69
C LYS A 40 -13.71 4.05 -16.15
N LYS A 41 -14.88 3.55 -16.55
CA LYS A 41 -15.02 2.18 -17.08
C LYS A 41 -14.15 1.96 -18.31
N CYS A 42 -14.10 2.93 -19.23
CA CYS A 42 -13.24 2.86 -20.41
C CYS A 42 -11.76 2.75 -20.02
N LEU A 43 -11.28 3.60 -19.10
CA LEU A 43 -9.89 3.56 -18.62
C LEU A 43 -9.54 2.20 -18.00
N ILE A 44 -10.43 1.63 -17.19
CA ILE A 44 -10.24 0.30 -16.58
C ILE A 44 -10.15 -0.80 -17.66
N GLN A 45 -10.95 -0.72 -18.73
CA GLN A 45 -10.86 -1.72 -19.81
C GLN A 45 -9.55 -1.58 -20.60
N ILE A 46 -9.15 -0.35 -20.90
CA ILE A 46 -7.95 -0.07 -21.70
C ILE A 46 -6.67 -0.37 -20.92
N SER A 47 -6.67 -0.22 -19.59
CA SER A 47 -5.50 -0.50 -18.76
C SER A 47 -5.02 -1.94 -18.91
N ARG A 48 -5.91 -2.88 -19.26
CA ARG A 48 -5.57 -4.29 -19.56
C ARG A 48 -4.62 -4.44 -20.75
N HIS A 49 -4.62 -3.49 -21.67
CA HIS A 49 -3.81 -3.53 -22.90
C HIS A 49 -2.73 -2.45 -22.94
N ARG A 50 -2.95 -1.33 -22.22
CA ARG A 50 -2.07 -0.15 -22.21
C ARG A 50 -1.79 0.31 -20.78
N PHE A 51 -1.47 -0.64 -19.90
CA PHE A 51 -1.28 -0.42 -18.48
C PHE A 51 -0.35 0.74 -18.16
N SER A 52 0.89 0.70 -18.66
CA SER A 52 1.91 1.72 -18.42
C SER A 52 1.41 3.15 -18.70
N LEU A 53 0.73 3.36 -19.84
CA LEU A 53 0.22 4.67 -20.23
C LEU A 53 -0.93 5.14 -19.33
N VAL A 54 -1.88 4.25 -19.02
CA VAL A 54 -3.02 4.56 -18.15
C VAL A 54 -2.57 4.86 -16.72
N ILE A 55 -1.70 4.02 -16.16
CA ILE A 55 -1.18 4.23 -14.80
C ILE A 55 -0.33 5.50 -14.72
N SER A 56 0.53 5.76 -15.70
CA SER A 56 1.29 7.01 -15.74
C SER A 56 0.37 8.24 -15.79
N GLY A 57 -0.67 8.20 -16.63
CA GLY A 57 -1.67 9.27 -16.71
C GLY A 57 -2.43 9.49 -15.41
N LEU A 58 -2.98 8.42 -14.83
CA LEU A 58 -3.71 8.47 -13.55
C LEU A 58 -2.83 8.92 -12.39
N THR A 59 -1.56 8.51 -12.36
CA THR A 59 -0.59 8.94 -11.33
C THR A 59 -0.34 10.44 -11.41
N LYS A 60 -0.19 10.99 -12.62
CA LYS A 60 -0.03 12.44 -12.83
C LYS A 60 -1.28 13.23 -12.43
N ILE A 61 -2.47 12.68 -12.69
CA ILE A 61 -3.73 13.28 -12.24
C ILE A 61 -3.81 13.26 -10.72
N LEU A 62 -3.52 12.12 -10.08
CA LEU A 62 -3.49 11.99 -8.63
C LEU A 62 -2.57 13.03 -7.99
N GLN A 63 -1.36 13.18 -8.51
CA GLN A 63 -0.40 14.17 -8.05
C GLN A 63 -0.97 15.60 -8.12
N ARG A 64 -1.52 16.01 -9.27
CA ARG A 64 -2.09 17.36 -9.45
C ARG A 64 -3.28 17.63 -8.53
N VAL A 65 -4.19 16.66 -8.41
CA VAL A 65 -5.38 16.80 -7.56
C VAL A 65 -4.97 16.85 -6.08
N ASN A 66 -3.95 16.08 -5.68
CA ASN A 66 -3.43 16.11 -4.31
C ASN A 66 -2.75 17.44 -3.98
N GLU A 67 -1.91 17.95 -4.87
CA GLU A 67 -1.29 19.28 -4.73
C GLU A 67 -2.36 20.38 -4.60
N MET A 68 -3.42 20.30 -5.41
CA MET A 68 -4.56 21.20 -5.31
C MET A 68 -5.28 21.06 -3.96
N PHE A 69 -5.59 19.85 -3.52
CA PHE A 69 -6.24 19.58 -2.24
C PHE A 69 -5.42 20.14 -1.06
N LEU A 70 -4.11 19.87 -1.03
CA LEU A 70 -3.22 20.40 0.01
C LEU A 70 -3.14 21.93 -0.02
N SER A 71 -3.14 22.55 -1.20
CA SER A 71 -3.16 24.02 -1.32
C SER A 71 -4.46 24.64 -0.80
N VAL A 72 -5.58 23.92 -0.92
CA VAL A 72 -6.90 24.35 -0.45
C VAL A 72 -7.01 24.22 1.06
N VAL A 73 -6.52 23.12 1.63
CA VAL A 73 -6.61 22.81 3.07
C VAL A 73 -5.58 23.60 3.89
N SER A 74 -4.36 23.76 3.37
CA SER A 74 -3.24 24.39 4.09
C SER A 74 -2.93 25.82 3.65
N GLY A 75 -3.70 26.36 2.69
CA GLY A 75 -3.45 27.66 2.10
C GLY A 75 -3.74 28.83 3.04
N PRO A 76 -3.07 29.99 2.87
CA PRO A 76 -3.27 31.18 3.72
C PRO A 76 -4.65 31.85 3.55
N ARG A 77 -5.43 31.42 2.56
CA ARG A 77 -6.80 31.88 2.33
C ARG A 77 -7.75 30.69 2.39
N PRO A 78 -8.82 30.75 3.21
CA PRO A 78 -9.86 29.76 3.17
C PRO A 78 -10.51 29.81 1.78
N HIS A 79 -10.24 28.79 0.96
CA HIS A 79 -11.04 28.53 -0.23
C HIS A 79 -12.41 28.03 0.23
N GLY A 80 -13.46 28.26 -0.56
CA GLY A 80 -14.82 27.86 -0.16
C GLY A 80 -14.91 26.35 0.13
N PRO A 81 -15.77 25.92 1.07
CA PRO A 81 -15.91 24.50 1.46
C PRO A 81 -16.28 23.58 0.29
N ASP A 82 -16.89 24.14 -0.75
CA ASP A 82 -17.21 23.42 -1.99
C ASP A 82 -15.95 22.99 -2.77
N MET A 83 -14.88 23.79 -2.78
CA MET A 83 -13.64 23.43 -3.49
C MET A 83 -12.88 22.31 -2.79
N GLU A 84 -12.80 22.35 -1.47
CA GLU A 84 -12.18 21.27 -0.67
C GLU A 84 -12.91 19.96 -0.91
N ARG A 85 -14.25 19.98 -0.82
CA ARG A 85 -15.11 18.84 -1.10
C ARG A 85 -14.90 18.29 -2.52
N ASN A 86 -14.83 19.15 -3.52
CA ASN A 86 -14.63 18.74 -4.91
C ASN A 86 -13.25 18.09 -5.12
N CYS A 87 -12.19 18.62 -4.52
CA CYS A 87 -10.86 18.01 -4.58
C CYS A 87 -10.84 16.65 -3.88
N TYR A 88 -11.46 16.55 -2.71
CA TYR A 88 -11.63 15.31 -1.98
C TYR A 88 -12.38 14.24 -2.79
N GLU A 89 -13.55 14.58 -3.37
CA GLU A 89 -14.31 13.66 -4.22
C GLU A 89 -13.49 13.22 -5.44
N SER A 90 -12.70 14.13 -6.03
CA SER A 90 -11.80 13.83 -7.16
C SER A 90 -10.70 12.85 -6.76
N LEU A 91 -10.07 13.00 -5.59
CA LEU A 91 -9.08 12.04 -5.07
C LEU A 91 -9.69 10.65 -4.92
N LEU A 92 -10.91 10.54 -4.38
CA LEU A 92 -11.61 9.26 -4.27
C LEU A 92 -11.84 8.60 -5.62
N ILE A 93 -12.28 9.37 -6.62
CA ILE A 93 -12.53 8.84 -7.97
C ILE A 93 -11.23 8.33 -8.61
N VAL A 94 -10.14 9.10 -8.48
CA VAL A 94 -8.84 8.75 -9.08
C VAL A 94 -8.25 7.51 -8.40
N LEU A 95 -8.25 7.45 -7.07
CA LEU A 95 -7.74 6.30 -6.32
C LEU A 95 -8.57 5.03 -6.58
N ASP A 96 -9.91 5.12 -6.64
CA ASP A 96 -10.77 3.97 -6.96
C ASP A 96 -10.54 3.49 -8.40
N THR A 97 -10.27 4.40 -9.32
CA THR A 97 -9.93 4.06 -10.72
C THR A 97 -8.57 3.37 -10.80
N LEU A 98 -7.57 3.88 -10.07
CA LEU A 98 -6.24 3.25 -9.96
C LEU A 98 -6.32 1.83 -9.40
N GLU A 99 -7.06 1.64 -8.30
CA GLU A 99 -7.29 0.34 -7.68
C GLU A 99 -7.87 -0.65 -8.70
N LYS A 100 -8.96 -0.27 -9.36
CA LYS A 100 -9.60 -1.12 -10.37
C LYS A 100 -8.70 -1.41 -11.58
N CYS A 101 -7.86 -0.47 -11.99
CA CYS A 101 -6.88 -0.70 -13.06
C CYS A 101 -5.82 -1.73 -12.66
N LEU A 102 -5.35 -1.70 -11.40
CA LEU A 102 -4.34 -2.61 -10.87
C LEU A 102 -4.89 -4.01 -10.62
N SER A 103 -6.09 -4.11 -10.04
CA SER A 103 -6.76 -5.38 -9.72
C SER A 103 -7.15 -6.18 -10.98
N ASN A 104 -7.27 -5.52 -12.14
CA ASN A 104 -7.70 -6.14 -13.41
C ASN A 104 -6.53 -6.47 -14.36
N GLN A 105 -5.28 -6.48 -13.89
CA GLN A 105 -4.14 -6.79 -14.73
C GLN A 105 -4.09 -8.24 -15.21
N PRO A 106 -3.73 -8.51 -16.48
CA PRO A 106 -3.42 -9.86 -16.94
C PRO A 106 -2.08 -10.34 -16.36
N LYS A 107 -1.99 -11.63 -16.00
CA LYS A 107 -0.84 -12.24 -15.29
C LYS A 107 0.53 -12.11 -16.00
N ASP A 108 0.54 -11.84 -17.31
CA ASP A 108 1.76 -11.79 -18.14
C ASP A 108 2.18 -10.37 -18.56
N ALA A 109 1.68 -9.32 -17.89
CA ALA A 109 1.83 -7.93 -18.35
C ALA A 109 3.21 -7.28 -18.12
N ALA A 110 4.03 -7.81 -17.20
CA ALA A 110 5.20 -7.10 -16.66
C ALA A 110 6.25 -6.73 -17.74
N ARG A 111 6.27 -5.45 -18.15
CA ARG A 111 7.28 -4.87 -19.05
C ARG A 111 8.11 -3.79 -18.33
N PHE A 112 9.35 -3.58 -18.76
CA PHE A 112 10.30 -2.66 -18.11
C PHE A 112 9.81 -1.20 -17.93
N ASP A 113 9.01 -0.65 -18.85
CA ASP A 113 8.40 0.70 -18.72
C ASP A 113 7.43 0.81 -17.53
N GLU A 114 6.93 -0.31 -17.02
CA GLU A 114 6.00 -0.35 -15.90
C GLU A 114 6.74 -0.13 -14.57
N ALA A 115 8.01 -0.52 -14.47
CA ALA A 115 8.77 -0.41 -13.23
C ALA A 115 8.98 1.05 -12.78
N MET A 116 9.22 1.98 -13.71
CA MET A 116 9.36 3.40 -13.38
C MET A 116 8.01 4.02 -12.96
N ASN A 117 6.95 3.72 -13.70
CA ASN A 117 5.61 4.21 -13.38
C ASN A 117 5.11 3.66 -12.03
N VAL A 118 5.42 2.41 -11.71
CA VAL A 118 5.13 1.79 -10.40
C VAL A 118 5.86 2.52 -9.28
N LYS A 119 7.14 2.88 -9.46
CA LYS A 119 7.88 3.66 -8.44
C LYS A 119 7.28 5.03 -8.20
N LEU A 120 6.86 5.72 -9.27
CA LEU A 120 6.19 7.02 -9.17
C LEU A 120 4.84 6.88 -8.46
N LEU A 121 4.02 5.91 -8.85
CA LEU A 121 2.74 5.65 -8.20
C LEU A 121 2.93 5.32 -6.72
N LEU A 122 3.86 4.43 -6.39
CA LEU A 122 4.16 4.06 -5.01
C LEU A 122 4.53 5.29 -4.17
N ARG A 123 5.34 6.21 -4.70
CA ARG A 123 5.68 7.47 -4.03
C ARG A 123 4.43 8.33 -3.74
N GLU A 124 3.52 8.44 -4.70
CA GLU A 124 2.29 9.22 -4.49
C GLU A 124 1.35 8.54 -3.48
N ILE A 125 1.21 7.21 -3.53
CA ILE A 125 0.35 6.46 -2.61
C ILE A 125 0.84 6.55 -1.16
N CYS A 126 2.16 6.55 -0.91
CA CYS A 126 2.72 6.71 0.44
C CYS A 126 2.22 7.99 1.14
N GLN A 127 1.99 9.08 0.41
CA GLN A 127 1.52 10.36 0.98
C GLN A 127 0.12 10.25 1.63
N PHE A 128 -0.69 9.25 1.23
CA PHE A 128 -2.01 9.01 1.79
C PHE A 128 -2.01 7.99 2.93
N ILE A 129 -0.95 7.18 3.04
CA ILE A 129 -0.80 6.18 4.10
C ILE A 129 -0.25 6.82 5.38
N ASP A 130 0.70 7.74 5.22
CA ASP A 130 1.44 8.41 6.30
C ASP A 130 0.65 9.54 7.01
N VAL A 131 -0.68 9.57 6.88
CA VAL A 131 -1.51 10.63 7.46
C VAL A 131 -2.08 10.16 8.82
N PRO A 132 -2.03 10.99 9.88
CA PRO A 132 -2.63 10.68 11.17
C PRO A 132 -4.15 10.48 11.07
N ASN A 133 -4.69 9.56 11.88
CA ASN A 133 -6.08 9.08 11.80
C ASN A 133 -7.12 10.03 12.45
N ASP A 134 -6.87 11.34 12.48
CA ASP A 134 -7.67 12.28 13.27
C ASP A 134 -8.94 12.77 12.55
N ASN A 135 -9.02 12.58 11.24
CA ASN A 135 -10.12 13.05 10.41
C ASN A 135 -10.80 11.89 9.63
N PRO A 136 -12.13 11.68 9.75
CA PRO A 136 -12.82 10.60 9.05
C PRO A 136 -12.70 10.69 7.53
N THR A 137 -12.61 11.89 6.97
CA THR A 137 -12.37 12.16 5.55
C THR A 137 -11.00 11.61 5.11
N VAL A 138 -9.97 11.82 5.93
CA VAL A 138 -8.62 11.30 5.70
C VAL A 138 -8.59 9.77 5.79
N LEU A 139 -9.36 9.19 6.71
CA LEU A 139 -9.44 7.74 6.86
C LEU A 139 -9.97 7.05 5.60
N GLN A 140 -10.96 7.63 4.92
CA GLN A 140 -11.50 7.07 3.68
C GLN A 140 -10.45 7.10 2.55
N LEU A 141 -9.69 8.19 2.41
CA LEU A 141 -8.58 8.27 1.46
C LEU A 141 -7.49 7.24 1.77
N LYS A 142 -7.12 7.12 3.04
CA LYS A 142 -6.14 6.13 3.51
C LYS A 142 -6.58 4.70 3.21
N ASN A 143 -7.85 4.36 3.46
CA ASN A 143 -8.40 3.05 3.13
C ASN A 143 -8.34 2.76 1.63
N LEU A 144 -8.67 3.75 0.80
CA LEU A 144 -8.63 3.58 -0.65
C LEU A 144 -7.19 3.48 -1.17
N ALA A 145 -6.27 4.29 -0.64
CA ALA A 145 -4.84 4.21 -0.91
C ALA A 145 -4.26 2.85 -0.49
N SER A 146 -4.68 2.30 0.65
CA SER A 146 -4.32 0.95 1.08
C SER A 146 -4.80 -0.10 0.08
N ARG A 147 -6.01 0.03 -0.48
CA ARG A 147 -6.50 -0.89 -1.52
C ARG A 147 -5.70 -0.77 -2.81
N VAL A 148 -5.31 0.45 -3.21
CA VAL A 148 -4.40 0.67 -4.35
C VAL A 148 -3.05 0.00 -4.10
N LEU A 149 -2.46 0.18 -2.92
CA LEU A 149 -1.17 -0.42 -2.55
C LEU A 149 -1.24 -1.96 -2.53
N PHE A 150 -2.32 -2.51 -1.97
CA PHE A 150 -2.59 -3.94 -2.00
C PHE A 150 -2.65 -4.46 -3.44
N ALA A 151 -3.46 -3.82 -4.29
CA ALA A 151 -3.59 -4.20 -5.69
C ALA A 151 -2.27 -4.07 -6.48
N LEU A 152 -1.48 -3.03 -6.18
CA LEU A 152 -0.15 -2.83 -6.76
C LEU A 152 0.80 -3.97 -6.38
N SER A 153 0.82 -4.36 -5.11
CA SER A 153 1.71 -5.39 -4.59
C SER A 153 1.38 -6.81 -5.09
N LEU A 154 0.16 -7.07 -5.57
CA LEU A 154 -0.17 -8.36 -6.22
C LEU A 154 0.80 -8.68 -7.36
N ASN A 155 1.03 -7.71 -8.26
CA ASN A 155 1.84 -7.89 -9.46
C ASN A 155 3.26 -7.29 -9.35
N PHE A 156 3.43 -6.30 -8.47
CA PHE A 156 4.69 -5.55 -8.34
C PHE A 156 5.28 -5.63 -6.93
N PHE A 157 5.12 -6.78 -6.25
CA PHE A 157 5.62 -7.01 -4.89
C PHE A 157 7.07 -6.55 -4.70
N ASN A 158 7.99 -6.93 -5.60
CA ASN A 158 9.41 -6.58 -5.47
C ASN A 158 9.64 -5.05 -5.42
N ALA A 159 8.85 -4.25 -6.14
CA ALA A 159 9.00 -2.79 -6.10
C ALA A 159 8.62 -2.23 -4.70
N VAL A 160 7.55 -2.75 -4.11
CA VAL A 160 7.09 -2.34 -2.78
C VAL A 160 8.02 -2.89 -1.69
N PHE A 161 8.39 -4.16 -1.78
CA PHE A 161 9.34 -4.80 -0.87
C PHE A 161 10.70 -4.09 -0.86
N ASN A 162 11.24 -3.72 -2.03
CA ASN A 162 12.51 -3.00 -2.11
C ASN A 162 12.43 -1.61 -1.47
N ARG A 163 11.26 -0.96 -1.49
CA ARG A 163 11.04 0.31 -0.77
C ARG A 163 11.09 0.10 0.75
N ILE A 164 10.40 -0.93 1.24
CA ILE A 164 10.38 -1.30 2.66
C ILE A 164 11.79 -1.69 3.13
N SER A 165 12.46 -2.62 2.42
CA SER A 165 13.83 -3.06 2.73
C SER A 165 14.83 -1.91 2.67
N GLY A 166 14.71 -1.01 1.68
CA GLY A 166 15.51 0.21 1.61
C GLY A 166 15.36 1.08 2.85
N ARG A 167 14.11 1.31 3.31
CA ARG A 167 13.87 2.07 4.55
C ARG A 167 14.44 1.36 5.78
N LEU A 168 14.25 0.05 5.91
CA LEU A 168 14.83 -0.72 7.03
C LEU A 168 16.36 -0.62 7.03
N GLN A 169 16.99 -0.66 5.86
CA GLN A 169 18.44 -0.48 5.71
C GLN A 169 18.89 0.92 6.11
N GLU A 170 18.19 1.98 5.69
CA GLU A 170 18.48 3.36 6.09
C GLU A 170 18.38 3.52 7.61
N LEU A 171 17.30 3.00 8.22
CA LEU A 171 17.07 3.06 9.66
C LEU A 171 18.09 2.26 10.47
N SER A 172 18.61 1.16 9.92
CA SER A 172 19.66 0.37 10.57
C SER A 172 20.99 1.11 10.73
N ALA A 173 21.23 2.12 9.89
CA ALA A 173 22.42 2.98 9.94
C ALA A 173 22.11 4.39 10.50
N CYS A 174 20.86 4.64 10.90
CA CYS A 174 20.41 5.96 11.33
C CYS A 174 20.76 6.23 12.80
N ASN A 175 21.28 7.43 13.06
CA ASN A 175 21.63 7.90 14.39
C ASN A 175 20.62 8.88 14.98
N GLU A 176 19.59 9.29 14.22
CA GLU A 176 18.53 10.15 14.71
C GLU A 176 17.71 9.43 15.79
N GLU A 177 17.29 10.15 16.83
CA GLU A 177 16.50 9.57 17.93
C GLU A 177 15.06 9.23 17.50
N ASN A 178 14.48 10.04 16.60
CA ASN A 178 13.12 9.89 16.09
C ASN A 178 13.11 9.88 14.56
N PRO A 179 13.64 8.83 13.92
CA PRO A 179 13.68 8.76 12.47
C PRO A 179 12.28 8.47 11.90
N ASP A 180 12.04 8.92 10.66
CA ASP A 180 10.82 8.65 9.92
C ASP A 180 10.68 7.15 9.59
N CYS A 181 9.62 6.53 10.12
CA CYS A 181 9.31 5.11 9.99
C CYS A 181 8.12 4.82 9.07
N SER A 182 7.58 5.84 8.39
CA SER A 182 6.36 5.76 7.57
C SER A 182 6.36 4.61 6.56
N ASP A 183 7.47 4.41 5.82
CA ASP A 183 7.57 3.36 4.81
C ASP A 183 7.56 1.93 5.40
N ILE A 184 7.79 1.75 6.72
CA ILE A 184 7.62 0.44 7.38
C ILE A 184 6.12 0.08 7.45
N GLU A 185 5.24 1.07 7.65
CA GLU A 185 3.79 0.85 7.70
C GLU A 185 3.22 0.34 6.37
N LEU A 186 3.97 0.37 5.27
CA LEU A 186 3.53 -0.27 4.02
C LEU A 186 3.32 -1.78 4.20
N ILE A 187 4.03 -2.43 5.13
CA ILE A 187 3.93 -3.87 5.40
C ILE A 187 2.50 -4.30 5.73
N GLN A 188 1.73 -3.50 6.49
CA GLN A 188 0.34 -3.83 6.85
C GLN A 188 -0.66 -3.65 5.69
N HIS A 189 -0.26 -3.05 4.57
CA HIS A 189 -1.15 -2.69 3.46
C HIS A 189 -0.89 -3.46 2.17
N ILE A 190 0.12 -4.33 2.15
CA ILE A 190 0.49 -5.11 0.97
C ILE A 190 -0.17 -6.48 0.96
N ASN A 191 -0.33 -7.02 -0.24
CA ASN A 191 -0.71 -8.39 -0.49
C ASN A 191 0.49 -9.31 -0.29
N VAL A 192 0.35 -10.20 0.69
CA VAL A 192 1.38 -11.13 1.14
C VAL A 192 0.77 -12.54 1.02
N ASP A 193 1.40 -13.42 0.25
CA ASP A 193 1.21 -14.87 0.27
C ASP A 193 2.26 -15.50 1.20
N VAL A 194 2.23 -16.82 1.41
CA VAL A 194 3.18 -17.48 2.33
C VAL A 194 4.66 -17.23 1.97
N ASP A 195 5.03 -17.21 0.69
CA ASP A 195 6.41 -17.01 0.26
C ASP A 195 6.87 -15.56 0.49
N ARG A 196 5.98 -14.60 0.23
CA ARG A 196 6.20 -13.18 0.52
C ARG A 196 6.29 -12.93 2.02
N LEU A 197 5.50 -13.64 2.83
CA LEU A 197 5.54 -13.55 4.28
C LEU A 197 6.91 -14.01 4.80
N ILE A 198 7.40 -15.15 4.32
CA ILE A 198 8.74 -15.65 4.65
C ILE A 198 9.82 -14.62 4.29
N ARG A 199 9.75 -14.00 3.10
CA ARG A 199 10.69 -12.93 2.71
C ARG A 199 10.63 -11.72 3.65
N LEU A 200 9.43 -11.28 4.05
CA LEU A 200 9.26 -10.16 4.99
C LEU A 200 9.80 -10.48 6.38
N LEU A 201 9.54 -11.68 6.89
CA LEU A 201 10.06 -12.12 8.20
C LEU A 201 11.58 -12.21 8.18
N ASN A 202 12.17 -12.81 7.14
CA ASN A 202 13.62 -12.89 7.00
C ASN A 202 14.29 -11.50 6.96
N GLU A 203 13.75 -10.57 6.17
CA GLU A 203 14.25 -9.20 6.11
C GLU A 203 14.15 -8.52 7.49
N SER A 204 13.03 -8.72 8.18
CA SER A 204 12.79 -8.16 9.52
C SER A 204 13.79 -8.71 10.53
N ILE A 205 13.99 -10.02 10.58
CA ILE A 205 14.95 -10.69 11.47
C ILE A 205 16.36 -10.14 11.28
N GLN A 206 16.80 -9.99 10.03
CA GLN A 206 18.15 -9.50 9.72
C GLN A 206 18.37 -8.06 10.20
N LYS A 207 17.35 -7.21 10.13
CA LYS A 207 17.48 -5.78 10.46
C LYS A 207 17.09 -5.45 11.90
N PHE A 208 16.27 -6.27 12.55
CA PHE A 208 15.62 -5.93 13.82
C PHE A 208 16.61 -5.41 14.88
N ARG A 209 17.70 -6.14 15.13
CA ARG A 209 18.67 -5.78 16.17
C ARG A 209 19.42 -4.47 15.91
N LEU A 210 19.41 -3.99 14.67
CA LEU A 210 20.07 -2.75 14.25
C LEU A 210 19.15 -1.52 14.36
N LEU A 211 17.84 -1.74 14.48
CA LEU A 211 16.86 -0.66 14.52
C LEU A 211 16.81 0.02 15.89
N LYS A 212 16.32 1.27 15.89
CA LYS A 212 15.97 2.02 17.10
C LYS A 212 14.60 1.61 17.61
N LYS A 213 14.32 1.93 18.88
CA LYS A 213 13.09 1.57 19.58
C LYS A 213 11.81 2.04 18.86
N SER A 214 11.81 3.24 18.26
CA SER A 214 10.68 3.75 17.49
C SER A 214 10.37 2.85 16.28
N ALA A 215 11.39 2.52 15.49
CA ALA A 215 11.27 1.63 14.34
C ALA A 215 10.88 0.19 14.74
N HIS A 216 11.35 -0.31 15.90
CA HIS A 216 10.91 -1.62 16.43
C HIS A 216 9.39 -1.67 16.58
N LEU A 217 8.79 -0.68 17.24
CA LEU A 217 7.36 -0.67 17.53
C LEU A 217 6.52 -0.62 16.24
N VAL A 218 6.93 0.20 15.27
CA VAL A 218 6.26 0.29 13.97
C VAL A 218 6.38 -1.04 13.21
N LEU A 219 7.57 -1.65 13.19
CA LEU A 219 7.80 -2.93 12.53
C LEU A 219 6.98 -4.06 13.17
N ILE A 220 6.97 -4.15 14.50
CA ILE A 220 6.19 -5.15 15.24
C ILE A 220 4.70 -5.06 14.88
N THR A 221 4.14 -3.85 14.98
CA THR A 221 2.72 -3.60 14.70
C THR A 221 2.38 -3.88 13.24
N SER A 222 3.28 -3.54 12.31
CA SER A 222 3.05 -3.74 10.88
C SER A 222 3.11 -5.22 10.50
N LEU A 223 4.05 -5.98 11.06
CA LEU A 223 4.16 -7.43 10.86
C LEU A 223 2.94 -8.18 11.43
N GLU A 224 2.49 -7.80 12.63
CA GLU A 224 1.29 -8.38 13.24
C GLU A 224 0.08 -8.28 12.29
N LYS A 225 -0.18 -7.06 11.80
CA LYS A 225 -1.30 -6.81 10.88
C LYS A 225 -1.10 -7.49 9.53
N ALA A 226 0.13 -7.58 9.02
CA ALA A 226 0.39 -8.30 7.78
C ALA A 226 0.08 -9.80 7.91
N ILE A 227 0.45 -10.44 9.02
CA ILE A 227 0.12 -11.84 9.30
C ILE A 227 -1.40 -12.01 9.39
N TRP A 228 -2.07 -11.13 10.13
CA TRP A 228 -3.53 -11.15 10.25
C TRP A 228 -4.22 -11.01 8.90
N ASN A 229 -3.79 -10.03 8.09
CA ASN A 229 -4.32 -9.78 6.76
C ASN A 229 -4.05 -10.94 5.80
N TRP A 230 -2.89 -11.60 5.89
CA TRP A 230 -2.62 -12.82 5.12
C TRP A 230 -3.59 -13.94 5.48
N MET A 231 -3.85 -14.19 6.76
CA MET A 231 -4.82 -15.22 7.19
C MET A 231 -6.24 -14.92 6.70
N ASP A 232 -6.66 -13.65 6.71
CA ASP A 232 -7.98 -13.23 6.21
C ASP A 232 -8.07 -13.32 4.68
N THR A 233 -7.00 -12.96 3.97
CA THR A 233 -6.94 -12.95 2.50
C THR A 233 -6.78 -14.36 1.91
N TYR A 234 -5.96 -15.20 2.55
CA TYR A 234 -5.55 -16.52 2.08
C TYR A 234 -5.86 -17.61 3.13
N PRO A 235 -7.12 -17.78 3.56
CA PRO A 235 -7.46 -18.74 4.61
C PRO A 235 -7.15 -20.19 4.24
N HIS A 236 -7.09 -20.50 2.94
CA HIS A 236 -6.70 -21.82 2.43
C HIS A 236 -5.21 -22.10 2.59
N GLU A 237 -4.33 -21.11 2.36
CA GLU A 237 -2.88 -21.26 2.62
C GLU A 237 -2.65 -21.51 4.10
N PHE A 238 -3.35 -20.78 4.97
CA PHE A 238 -3.30 -21.01 6.41
C PHE A 238 -3.81 -22.41 6.79
N ALA A 239 -4.95 -22.85 6.25
CA ALA A 239 -5.47 -24.19 6.52
C ALA A 239 -4.53 -25.31 6.03
N ASP A 240 -3.82 -25.09 4.92
CA ASP A 240 -2.83 -26.04 4.40
C ASP A 240 -1.55 -26.03 5.24
N LEU A 241 -1.12 -24.87 5.74
CA LEU A 241 0.01 -24.74 6.67
C LEU A 241 -0.23 -25.54 7.96
N GLN A 242 -1.48 -25.55 8.47
CA GLN A 242 -1.83 -26.36 9.65
C GLN A 242 -1.76 -27.88 9.39
N LYS A 243 -1.86 -28.32 8.13
CA LYS A 243 -1.77 -29.73 7.74
C LYS A 243 -0.36 -30.14 7.35
N ARG A 244 0.38 -29.23 6.73
CA ARG A 244 1.71 -29.45 6.15
C ARG A 244 2.68 -28.46 6.75
N HIS A 245 3.64 -28.98 7.47
CA HIS A 245 4.69 -28.18 8.06
C HIS A 245 5.50 -27.44 6.98
N ASN A 246 5.63 -26.12 7.14
CA ASN A 246 6.55 -25.30 6.34
C ASN A 246 7.78 -24.97 7.20
N GLU A 247 8.88 -25.68 6.97
CA GLU A 247 10.11 -25.54 7.77
C GLU A 247 10.74 -24.15 7.68
N GLU A 248 10.64 -23.49 6.52
CA GLU A 248 11.23 -22.17 6.33
C GLU A 248 10.46 -21.11 7.12
N LEU A 249 9.12 -21.14 7.03
CA LEU A 249 8.27 -20.26 7.83
C LEU A 249 8.44 -20.52 9.34
N ALA A 250 8.52 -21.78 9.76
CA ALA A 250 8.73 -22.15 11.16
C ALA A 250 10.05 -21.57 11.70
N LYS A 251 11.16 -21.70 10.96
CA LYS A 251 12.45 -21.11 11.32
C LYS A 251 12.38 -19.58 11.42
N CYS A 252 11.65 -18.93 10.52
CA CYS A 252 11.43 -17.48 10.60
C CYS A 252 10.63 -17.10 11.86
N CYS A 253 9.58 -17.86 12.18
CA CYS A 253 8.74 -17.61 13.35
C CYS A 253 9.54 -17.78 14.64
N GLU A 254 10.30 -18.88 14.77
CA GLU A 254 11.17 -19.14 15.92
C GLU A 254 12.24 -18.04 16.07
N GLY A 255 12.97 -17.73 15.00
CA GLY A 255 14.02 -16.72 15.04
C GLY A 255 13.51 -15.32 15.39
N LEU A 256 12.33 -14.93 14.89
CA LEU A 256 11.73 -13.65 15.25
C LEU A 256 11.17 -13.68 16.69
N PHE A 257 10.60 -14.80 17.13
CA PHE A 257 10.08 -14.96 18.49
C PHE A 257 11.20 -14.75 19.53
N ASP A 258 12.36 -15.39 19.34
CA ASP A 258 13.53 -15.24 20.23
C ASP A 258 14.03 -13.80 20.29
N ILE A 259 14.03 -13.09 19.15
CA ILE A 259 14.41 -11.67 19.10
C ILE A 259 13.40 -10.82 19.89
N LEU A 260 12.11 -11.09 19.75
CA LEU A 260 11.05 -10.36 20.47
C LEU A 260 11.08 -10.64 21.97
N ASP A 261 11.36 -11.88 22.37
CA ASP A 261 11.47 -12.27 23.77
C ASP A 261 12.65 -11.53 24.44
N SER A 262 13.82 -11.50 23.79
CA SER A 262 14.97 -10.70 24.24
C SER A 262 14.67 -9.19 24.25
N PHE A 263 13.84 -8.69 23.36
CA PHE A 263 13.44 -7.27 23.35
C PHE A 263 12.49 -6.92 24.51
N ALA A 264 11.77 -7.90 25.06
CA ALA A 264 10.70 -7.72 26.02
C ALA A 264 11.16 -7.57 27.49
N ASP A 265 12.44 -7.28 27.74
CA ASP A 265 13.08 -7.23 29.06
C ASP A 265 12.37 -6.32 30.10
N ASN A 266 11.47 -5.41 29.69
CA ASN A 266 10.63 -4.61 30.59
C ASN A 266 9.12 -4.81 30.36
N LYS A 267 8.30 -4.54 31.38
CA LYS A 267 6.82 -4.73 31.33
C LYS A 267 6.13 -4.02 30.17
N LYS A 268 6.64 -2.84 29.75
CA LYS A 268 6.07 -2.08 28.62
C LYS A 268 6.42 -2.71 27.27
N GLY A 269 7.63 -3.26 27.13
CA GLY A 269 8.07 -4.00 25.95
C GLY A 269 7.24 -5.26 25.71
N ARG A 270 6.96 -6.03 26.77
CA ARG A 270 6.08 -7.22 26.71
C ARG A 270 4.71 -6.94 26.11
N ALA A 271 4.04 -5.89 26.56
CA ALA A 271 2.71 -5.55 26.04
C ALA A 271 2.73 -5.21 24.53
N ALA A 272 3.82 -4.64 24.03
CA ALA A 272 3.96 -4.26 22.64
C ALA A 272 4.28 -5.46 21.72
N VAL A 273 5.09 -6.43 22.18
CA VAL A 273 5.46 -7.60 21.36
C VAL A 273 4.42 -8.72 21.38
N TRP A 274 3.60 -8.77 22.43
CA TRP A 274 2.70 -9.88 22.69
C TRP A 274 1.78 -10.23 21.50
N PRO A 275 1.11 -9.27 20.84
CA PRO A 275 0.24 -9.59 19.70
C PRO A 275 1.00 -10.32 18.58
N LEU A 276 2.19 -9.82 18.21
CA LEU A 276 3.01 -10.45 17.19
C LEU A 276 3.51 -11.83 17.63
N GLN A 277 3.99 -11.98 18.87
CA GLN A 277 4.42 -13.28 19.40
C GLN A 277 3.31 -14.32 19.31
N MET A 278 2.06 -13.95 19.64
CA MET A 278 0.91 -14.84 19.50
C MET A 278 0.66 -15.23 18.04
N MET A 279 0.75 -14.29 17.10
CA MET A 279 0.63 -14.59 15.68
C MET A 279 1.71 -15.58 15.22
N LEU A 280 2.97 -15.40 15.63
CA LEU A 280 4.07 -16.30 15.27
C LEU A 280 3.85 -17.73 15.79
N LEU A 281 3.30 -17.87 17.00
CA LEU A 281 2.93 -19.18 17.56
C LEU A 281 1.80 -19.86 16.78
N ILE A 282 0.80 -19.09 16.32
CA ILE A 282 -0.30 -19.60 15.49
C ILE A 282 0.22 -20.11 14.14
N LEU A 283 1.23 -19.44 13.57
CA LEU A 283 1.87 -19.84 12.31
C LEU A 283 2.76 -21.08 12.45
N SER A 284 3.26 -21.38 13.66
CA SER A 284 4.13 -22.52 13.96
C SER A 284 3.54 -23.39 15.08
N PRO A 285 2.60 -24.31 14.77
CA PRO A 285 1.92 -25.13 15.77
C PRO A 285 2.87 -26.06 16.55
N VAL A 286 4.04 -26.38 15.98
CA VAL A 286 5.07 -27.20 16.64
C VAL A 286 5.58 -26.51 17.90
N SER A 287 5.64 -25.18 17.91
CA SER A 287 6.04 -24.39 19.08
C SER A 287 4.98 -24.46 20.20
N ILE A 288 3.68 -24.57 19.86
CA ILE A 288 2.60 -24.70 20.86
C ILE A 288 2.71 -26.01 21.66
N MET A 289 3.18 -27.09 21.04
CA MET A 289 3.41 -28.37 21.74
C MET A 289 4.61 -28.37 22.70
N LEU A 290 5.48 -27.34 22.67
CA LEU A 290 6.58 -27.21 23.62
C LEU A 290 6.22 -26.40 24.87
N PHE A 291 5.08 -25.68 24.84
CA PHE A 291 4.60 -24.84 25.94
C PHE A 291 3.41 -25.44 26.71
N VAL A 292 2.93 -26.63 26.31
CA VAL A 292 1.92 -27.45 27.01
C VAL A 292 2.57 -28.72 27.52
#